data_AF-A0A3C1ZF42-F1
#
_entry.id   AF-A0A3C1ZF42-F1
#
_cell.length_a   1.000
_cell.length_b   1.000
_cell.length_c   1.000
_cell.angle_alpha   90.00
_cell.angle_beta   90.00
_cell.angle_gamma   90.00
#
_symmetry.space_group_name_H-M   'P 1'
#
loop_
_entity.id
_entity.type
_entity.pdbx_description
1 polymer ?
#
loop_
_entity_poly.entity_id
_entity_poly.type
_entity_poly.pdbx_seq_one_letter_code
_entity_poly.pdbx_strand_id
1 'polypeptide(L)'
;MTKKDKTMVSVLFMVLSIVFTVCLIASNILETKQMVLGPLHLTGGLLIFPVSYIVNDVVCEIWGYRRVSILIWLGFITNFCFMAVASLADAIPGAPYWENDEGFHAIFGLTPRIALASFVSFLAGSFVNAYVMSRMKIADRGKRFPLRAIMSTICGEGADSLLFFPLAFYGVLPNNELPLMMLSQLVLKTVYEIIVLPVTIRVVRRVKTYEGEDTYDDGISYNIFAVFTRRKGNPHRK
;
A
#
# COMPACT_ATOMS: atom_id res chain seq x y z
N MET A 1 2.02 -15.11 -37.82
CA MET A 1 1.47 -15.18 -36.44
C MET A 1 2.62 -15.48 -35.50
N THR A 2 3.21 -14.45 -34.89
CA THR A 2 4.28 -14.62 -33.90
C THR A 2 3.67 -15.13 -32.61
N LYS A 3 4.15 -16.30 -32.18
CA LYS A 3 3.84 -16.95 -30.92
C LYS A 3 4.25 -15.97 -29.82
N LYS A 4 3.30 -15.25 -29.22
CA LYS A 4 3.55 -14.39 -28.07
C LYS A 4 4.03 -15.32 -26.96
N ASP A 5 5.33 -15.33 -26.68
CA ASP A 5 5.88 -16.08 -25.56
C ASP A 5 5.05 -15.70 -24.34
N LYS A 6 4.37 -16.69 -23.75
CA LYS A 6 3.59 -16.49 -22.54
C LYS A 6 4.59 -16.30 -21.41
N THR A 7 5.08 -15.08 -21.24
CA THR A 7 5.70 -14.65 -19.99
C THR A 7 4.72 -14.96 -18.87
N MET A 8 5.14 -15.80 -17.92
CA MET A 8 4.32 -16.23 -16.78
C MET A 8 3.92 -15.05 -15.87
N VAL A 9 4.64 -13.93 -15.98
CA VAL A 9 4.42 -12.68 -15.26
C VAL A 9 4.61 -11.51 -16.23
N SER A 10 3.68 -10.57 -16.24
CA SER A 10 3.80 -9.32 -17.00
C SER A 10 4.98 -8.50 -16.47
N VAL A 11 5.81 -7.95 -17.38
CA VAL A 11 6.94 -7.09 -17.01
C VAL A 11 6.45 -5.84 -16.29
N LEU A 12 5.33 -5.25 -16.73
CA LEU A 12 4.74 -4.08 -16.06
C LEU A 12 4.24 -4.43 -14.66
N PHE A 13 3.59 -5.58 -14.49
CA PHE A 13 3.19 -6.04 -13.16
C PHE A 13 4.40 -6.21 -12.24
N MET A 14 5.50 -6.78 -12.74
CA MET A 14 6.74 -6.96 -11.98
C MET A 14 7.34 -5.62 -11.58
N VAL A 15 7.48 -4.68 -12.52
CA VAL A 15 8.03 -3.34 -12.26
C VAL A 15 7.16 -2.60 -11.23
N LEU A 16 5.84 -2.62 -11.38
CA LEU A 16 4.92 -2.02 -10.41
C LEU A 16 5.02 -2.67 -9.03
N SER A 17 5.18 -3.99 -8.97
CA SER A 17 5.37 -4.70 -7.70
C SER A 17 6.68 -4.31 -7.00
N ILE A 18 7.76 -4.12 -7.76
CA ILE A 18 9.05 -3.65 -7.23
C ILE A 18 8.92 -2.21 -6.73
N VAL A 19 8.33 -1.31 -7.54
CA VAL A 19 8.10 0.09 -7.15
C VAL A 19 7.26 0.14 -5.88
N PHE A 20 6.16 -0.60 -5.80
CA PHE A 20 5.33 -0.69 -4.60
C PHE A 20 6.14 -1.11 -3.37
N THR A 21 6.95 -2.17 -3.50
CA THR A 21 7.76 -2.70 -2.40
C THR A 21 8.81 -1.69 -1.93
N VAL A 22 9.51 -1.04 -2.86
CA VAL A 22 10.50 0.00 -2.53
C VAL A 22 9.82 1.19 -1.88
N CYS A 23 8.69 1.65 -2.41
CA CYS A 23 7.90 2.73 -1.83
C CYS A 23 7.45 2.38 -0.41
N LEU A 24 7.01 1.14 -0.18
CA LEU A 24 6.58 0.70 1.14
C LEU A 24 7.73 0.76 2.16
N ILE A 25 8.87 0.15 1.85
CA ILE A 25 10.05 0.17 2.73
C ILE A 25 10.54 1.61 2.96
N ALA A 26 10.66 2.40 1.89
CA ALA A 26 11.11 3.79 1.99
C ALA A 26 10.14 4.65 2.81
N SER A 27 8.83 4.46 2.65
CA SER A 27 7.83 5.20 3.43
C SER A 27 7.98 4.93 4.93
N ASN A 28 8.21 3.67 5.32
CA ASN A 28 8.38 3.30 6.72
C ASN A 28 9.63 3.96 7.36
N ILE A 29 10.74 4.01 6.64
CA ILE A 29 11.95 4.69 7.14
C ILE A 29 11.74 6.21 7.21
N LEU A 30 11.14 6.80 6.17
CA LEU A 30 10.95 8.25 6.10
C LEU A 30 9.87 8.78 7.06
N GLU A 31 8.98 7.92 7.57
CA GLU A 31 8.01 8.28 8.61
C GLU A 31 8.67 8.77 9.90
N THR A 32 9.88 8.27 10.21
CA THR A 32 10.66 8.71 11.38
C THR A 32 11.05 10.20 11.30
N LYS A 33 11.14 10.75 10.09
CA LYS A 33 11.46 12.16 9.86
C LYS A 33 10.19 13.01 9.87
N GLN A 34 10.08 13.86 10.90
CA GLN A 34 9.08 14.92 10.93
C GLN A 34 9.55 16.13 10.10
N MET A 35 8.65 16.66 9.30
CA MET A 35 8.84 17.82 8.43
C MET A 35 7.82 18.89 8.78
N VAL A 36 8.17 20.15 8.57
CA VAL A 36 7.28 21.29 8.78
C VAL A 36 7.00 21.94 7.43
N LEU A 37 5.72 22.05 7.09
CA LEU A 37 5.25 22.79 5.91
C LEU A 37 4.32 23.91 6.40
N GLY A 38 4.90 25.07 6.73
CA GLY A 38 4.16 26.17 7.35
C GLY A 38 3.62 25.78 8.73
N PRO A 39 2.31 25.91 9.02
CA PRO A 39 1.73 25.51 10.31
C PRO A 39 1.44 24.00 10.43
N LEU A 40 1.69 23.20 9.39
CA LEU A 40 1.39 21.77 9.37
C LEU A 40 2.66 20.95 9.67
N HIS A 41 2.53 20.03 10.62
CA HIS A 41 3.53 19.01 10.90
C HIS A 41 3.20 17.75 10.09
N LEU A 42 4.11 17.37 9.19
CA LEU A 42 3.96 16.24 8.27
C LEU A 42 5.08 15.21 8.51
N THR A 43 4.86 13.97 8.13
CA THR A 43 5.91 12.94 8.14
C THR A 43 6.51 12.79 6.74
N GLY A 44 7.78 12.38 6.66
CA GLY A 44 8.45 12.15 5.38
C GLY A 44 7.83 11.05 4.55
N GLY A 45 7.19 10.07 5.19
CA GLY A 45 6.46 9.00 4.53
C GLY A 45 5.34 9.50 3.61
N LEU A 46 4.74 10.66 3.92
CA LEU A 46 3.67 11.27 3.14
C LEU A 46 4.08 11.59 1.69
N LEU A 47 5.37 11.76 1.42
CA LEU A 47 5.88 12.01 0.06
C LEU A 47 5.79 10.76 -0.84
N ILE A 48 5.87 9.57 -0.24
CA ILE A 48 5.97 8.30 -0.96
C ILE A 48 4.65 7.50 -0.88
N PHE A 49 3.90 7.65 0.21
CA PHE A 49 2.65 6.91 0.44
C PHE A 49 1.64 7.00 -0.71
N PRO A 50 1.40 8.18 -1.32
CA PRO A 50 0.46 8.25 -2.41
C PRO A 50 0.90 7.45 -3.65
N VAL A 51 2.22 7.36 -3.88
CA VAL A 51 2.75 6.57 -5.00
C VAL A 51 2.43 5.09 -4.80
N SER A 52 2.55 4.55 -3.59
CA SER A 52 2.21 3.15 -3.32
C SER A 52 0.71 2.87 -3.48
N TYR A 53 -0.16 3.80 -3.05
CA TYR A 53 -1.61 3.70 -3.26
C TYR A 53 -1.99 3.73 -4.74
N ILE A 54 -1.42 4.65 -5.51
CA ILE A 54 -1.65 4.73 -6.95
C ILE A 54 -1.23 3.43 -7.64
N VAL A 55 -0.08 2.85 -7.25
CA VAL A 55 0.37 1.57 -7.80
C VAL A 55 -0.59 0.44 -7.43
N ASN A 56 -1.06 0.40 -6.19
CA ASN A 56 -2.06 -0.57 -5.73
C ASN A 56 -3.36 -0.46 -6.55
N ASP A 57 -3.85 0.76 -6.77
CA ASP A 57 -5.05 1.05 -7.54
C ASP A 57 -4.91 0.67 -9.02
N VAL A 58 -3.78 1.02 -9.64
CA VAL A 58 -3.44 0.62 -11.03
C VAL A 58 -3.40 -0.89 -11.13
N VAL A 59 -2.76 -1.56 -10.17
CA VAL A 59 -2.61 -3.02 -10.21
C VAL A 59 -3.96 -3.72 -10.03
N CYS A 60 -4.76 -3.27 -9.06
CA CYS A 60 -6.10 -3.80 -8.83
C CYS A 60 -7.02 -3.54 -10.04
N GLU A 61 -6.89 -2.38 -10.69
CA GLU A 61 -7.72 -2.02 -11.83
C GLU A 61 -7.42 -2.86 -13.07
N ILE A 62 -6.18 -3.33 -13.28
CA ILE A 62 -5.78 -4.02 -14.50
C ILE A 62 -5.82 -5.54 -14.29
N TRP A 63 -5.20 -6.00 -13.20
CA TRP A 63 -4.97 -7.42 -12.92
C TRP A 63 -5.91 -8.00 -11.84
N GLY A 64 -6.76 -7.17 -11.21
CA GLY A 64 -7.78 -7.60 -10.26
C GLY A 64 -7.29 -7.83 -8.82
N TYR A 65 -8.24 -8.14 -7.93
CA TYR A 65 -8.04 -8.24 -6.48
C TYR A 65 -7.01 -9.32 -6.11
N ARG A 66 -7.01 -10.47 -6.78
CA ARG A 66 -6.10 -11.56 -6.42
C ARG A 66 -4.63 -11.21 -6.66
N ARG A 67 -4.34 -10.49 -7.75
CA ARG A 67 -2.97 -10.09 -8.11
C ARG A 67 -2.49 -8.98 -7.21
N VAL A 68 -3.36 -8.02 -6.89
CA VAL A 68 -3.01 -6.98 -5.92
C VAL A 68 -2.80 -7.57 -4.52
N SER A 69 -3.56 -8.60 -4.13
CA SER A 69 -3.36 -9.30 -2.86
C SER A 69 -1.97 -9.98 -2.77
N ILE A 70 -1.45 -10.53 -3.87
CA ILE A 70 -0.06 -11.05 -3.93
C ILE A 70 0.93 -9.91 -3.71
N LEU A 71 0.75 -8.80 -4.42
CA LEU A 71 1.61 -7.62 -4.33
C LEU A 71 1.65 -7.08 -2.90
N ILE A 72 0.49 -6.97 -2.24
CA ILE A 72 0.35 -6.56 -0.84
C ILE A 72 1.17 -7.52 0.03
N TRP A 73 0.87 -8.82 0.01
CA TRP A 73 1.61 -9.80 0.83
C TRP A 73 3.12 -9.80 0.60
N LEU A 74 3.58 -9.70 -0.65
CA LEU A 74 5.00 -9.65 -0.97
C LEU A 74 5.68 -8.40 -0.44
N GLY A 75 5.06 -7.22 -0.63
CA GLY A 75 5.58 -5.97 -0.09
C GLY A 75 5.69 -6.01 1.43
N PHE A 76 4.68 -6.56 2.10
CA PHE A 76 4.68 -6.71 3.56
C PHE A 76 5.73 -7.69 4.08
N ILE A 77 5.84 -8.88 3.48
CA ILE A 77 6.83 -9.88 3.88
C ILE A 77 8.24 -9.32 3.72
N THR A 78 8.52 -8.67 2.60
CA THR A 78 9.84 -8.08 2.34
C THR A 78 10.14 -6.91 3.27
N ASN A 79 9.15 -6.05 3.56
CA ASN A 79 9.29 -4.99 4.56
C ASN A 79 9.59 -5.56 5.96
N PHE A 80 8.88 -6.61 6.38
CA PHE A 80 9.14 -7.27 7.65
C PHE A 80 10.54 -7.89 7.70
N CYS A 81 10.99 -8.57 6.64
CA CYS A 81 12.35 -9.08 6.55
C CYS A 81 13.40 -7.96 6.67
N PHE A 82 13.18 -6.83 6.00
CA PHE A 82 14.06 -5.67 6.12
C PHE A 82 14.13 -5.16 7.56
N MET A 83 12.98 -4.96 8.22
CA MET A 83 12.94 -4.49 9.61
C MET A 83 13.57 -5.49 10.58
N ALA A 84 13.36 -6.79 10.37
CA ALA A 84 14.00 -7.83 11.18
C ALA A 84 15.53 -7.77 11.07
N VAL A 85 16.06 -7.66 9.84
CA VAL A 85 17.51 -7.52 9.62
C VAL A 85 18.04 -6.20 10.20
N ALA A 86 17.32 -5.10 10.04
CA ALA A 86 17.70 -3.81 10.61
C ALA A 86 17.75 -3.87 12.15
N SER A 87 16.75 -4.48 12.79
CA SER A 87 16.73 -4.67 14.24
C SER A 87 17.83 -5.61 14.76
N LEU A 88 18.23 -6.61 13.96
CA LEU A 88 19.36 -7.46 14.30
C LEU A 88 20.69 -6.70 14.19
N ALA A 89 20.83 -5.84 13.18
CA ALA A 89 22.01 -4.99 13.04
C ALA A 89 22.11 -3.99 14.19
N ASP A 90 20.98 -3.45 14.62
CA ASP A 90 20.84 -2.52 15.74
C ASP A 90 21.18 -3.16 17.10
N ALA A 91 20.84 -4.43 17.29
CA ALA A 91 21.16 -5.18 18.51
C ALA A 91 22.64 -5.56 18.64
N ILE A 92 23.42 -5.51 17.55
CA ILE A 92 24.84 -5.80 17.55
C ILE A 92 25.60 -4.52 17.91
N PRO A 93 26.46 -4.53 18.94
CA PRO A 93 27.18 -3.32 19.32
C PRO A 93 28.04 -2.81 18.17
N GLY A 94 27.97 -1.50 17.93
CA GLY A 94 28.79 -0.82 16.96
C GLY A 94 30.29 -1.05 17.19
N ALA A 95 31.06 -1.00 16.11
CA ALA A 95 32.52 -1.07 16.21
C ALA A 95 33.06 0.11 17.06
N PRO A 96 34.24 0.00 17.70
CA PRO A 96 34.76 1.06 18.58
C PRO A 96 34.96 2.44 17.92
N TYR A 97 35.02 2.48 16.58
CA TYR A 97 35.16 3.70 15.78
C TYR A 97 33.82 4.20 15.20
N TRP A 98 32.71 3.50 15.48
CA TRP A 98 31.38 3.88 15.01
C TRP A 98 30.72 4.81 16.03
N GLU A 99 30.48 6.05 15.64
CA GLU A 99 29.95 7.10 16.54
C GLU A 99 28.43 7.32 16.39
N ASN A 100 27.79 6.73 15.38
CA ASN A 100 26.38 6.98 15.04
C ASN A 100 25.42 5.92 15.60
N ASP A 101 25.77 5.31 16.73
CA ASP A 101 24.97 4.26 17.37
C ASP A 101 23.57 4.77 17.78
N GLU A 102 23.52 5.94 18.43
CA GLU A 102 22.26 6.58 18.82
C GLU A 102 21.36 6.93 17.63
N GLY A 103 21.95 7.41 16.53
CA GLY A 103 21.20 7.75 15.32
C GLY A 103 20.63 6.50 14.62
N PHE A 104 21.38 5.40 14.63
CA PHE A 104 20.93 4.13 14.08
C PHE A 104 19.80 3.54 14.93
N HIS A 105 19.97 3.52 16.26
CA HIS A 105 18.93 3.16 17.22
C HIS A 105 17.69 4.04 17.12
N ALA A 106 17.81 5.34 16.85
CA ALA A 106 16.64 6.22 16.72
C ALA A 106 15.79 5.91 15.46
N ILE A 107 16.41 5.44 14.38
CA ILE A 107 15.72 5.14 13.10
C ILE A 107 15.21 3.70 13.09
N PHE A 108 16.02 2.74 13.53
CA PHE A 108 15.75 1.30 13.43
C PHE A 108 15.36 0.64 14.75
N GLY A 109 15.59 1.31 15.88
CA GLY A 109 15.06 0.95 17.20
C GLY A 109 13.55 1.19 17.24
N LEU A 110 12.83 0.34 16.50
CA LEU A 110 11.39 0.31 16.51
C LEU A 110 10.89 0.11 17.93
N THR A 111 9.98 0.96 18.39
CA THR A 111 9.09 0.53 19.48
C THR A 111 8.22 -0.58 18.89
N PRO A 112 8.29 -1.84 19.36
CA PRO A 112 7.58 -2.97 18.72
C PRO A 112 6.08 -2.71 18.53
N ARG A 113 5.53 -1.87 19.41
CA ARG A 113 4.17 -1.35 19.35
C ARG A 113 3.84 -0.60 18.05
N ILE A 114 4.65 0.37 17.65
CA ILE A 114 4.38 1.20 16.47
C ILE A 114 4.52 0.36 15.20
N ALA A 115 5.55 -0.49 15.15
CA ALA A 115 5.76 -1.41 14.03
C ALA A 115 4.56 -2.35 13.82
N LEU A 116 4.06 -2.97 14.89
CA LEU A 116 2.89 -3.84 14.84
C LEU A 116 1.62 -3.07 14.46
N ALA A 117 1.45 -1.86 14.99
CA ALA A 117 0.32 -0.99 14.64
C ALA A 117 0.31 -0.66 13.14
N SER A 118 1.43 -0.15 12.60
CA SER A 118 1.59 0.14 11.16
C SER A 118 1.36 -1.10 10.31
N PHE A 119 1.85 -2.26 10.75
CA PHE A 119 1.69 -3.52 10.02
C PHE A 119 0.23 -3.90 9.89
N VAL A 120 -0.50 -3.94 11.01
CA VAL A 120 -1.92 -4.34 11.03
C VAL A 120 -2.78 -3.32 10.28
N SER A 121 -2.54 -2.03 10.51
CA SER A 121 -3.32 -0.97 9.90
C SER A 121 -3.16 -0.92 8.39
N PHE A 122 -1.91 -0.94 7.90
CA PHE A 122 -1.64 -0.81 6.48
C PHE A 122 -2.14 -2.05 5.74
N LEU A 123 -2.07 -3.25 6.37
CA LEU A 123 -2.51 -4.49 5.76
C LEU A 123 -4.03 -4.47 5.58
N ALA A 124 -4.75 -4.11 6.65
CA ALA A 124 -6.20 -3.94 6.61
C ALA A 124 -6.62 -2.85 5.61
N GLY A 125 -5.97 -1.69 5.64
CA GLY A 125 -6.24 -0.56 4.72
C GLY A 125 -6.03 -0.93 3.26
N SER A 126 -4.91 -1.61 2.94
CA SER A 126 -4.60 -2.05 1.58
C SER A 126 -5.62 -3.06 1.05
N PHE A 127 -6.06 -4.01 1.88
CA PHE A 127 -7.09 -4.97 1.48
C PHE A 127 -8.48 -4.35 1.35
N VAL A 128 -8.84 -3.41 2.23
CA VAL A 128 -10.09 -2.66 2.12
C VAL A 128 -10.10 -1.81 0.85
N ASN A 129 -9.00 -1.11 0.53
CA ASN A 129 -8.86 -0.39 -0.73
C ASN A 129 -9.10 -1.34 -1.92
N ALA A 130 -8.32 -2.42 -2.00
CA ALA A 130 -8.43 -3.40 -3.09
C ALA A 130 -9.84 -4.00 -3.22
N TYR A 131 -10.50 -4.30 -2.09
CA TYR A 131 -11.87 -4.81 -2.06
C TYR A 131 -12.86 -3.80 -2.64
N VAL A 132 -12.81 -2.54 -2.20
CA VAL A 132 -13.70 -1.47 -2.65
C VAL A 132 -13.49 -1.21 -4.15
N MET A 133 -12.23 -1.10 -4.60
CA MET A 133 -11.87 -0.90 -6.01
C MET A 133 -12.46 -2.01 -6.89
N SER A 134 -12.27 -3.27 -6.49
CA SER A 134 -12.77 -4.44 -7.20
C SER A 134 -14.30 -4.50 -7.25
N ARG A 135 -14.99 -4.31 -6.11
CA ARG A 135 -16.45 -4.36 -6.02
C ARG A 135 -17.12 -3.25 -6.82
N MET A 136 -16.59 -2.02 -6.74
CA MET A 136 -17.14 -0.91 -7.51
C MET A 136 -16.91 -1.07 -9.02
N LYS A 137 -15.83 -1.74 -9.43
CA LYS A 137 -15.57 -2.06 -10.84
C LYS A 137 -16.68 -2.92 -11.42
N ILE A 138 -17.07 -3.97 -10.70
CA ILE A 138 -18.17 -4.87 -11.08
C ILE A 138 -19.48 -4.11 -11.14
N ALA A 139 -19.79 -3.31 -10.10
CA ALA A 139 -21.03 -2.56 -10.00
C ALA A 139 -21.22 -1.56 -11.16
N ASP A 140 -20.14 -0.89 -11.58
CA ASP A 140 -20.19 0.15 -12.62
C ASP A 140 -19.74 -0.33 -14.01
N ARG A 141 -19.51 -1.63 -14.18
CA ARG A 141 -19.01 -2.21 -15.44
C ARG A 141 -17.75 -1.49 -15.96
N GLY A 142 -16.86 -1.11 -15.04
CA GLY A 142 -15.57 -0.47 -15.30
C GLY A 142 -15.59 0.98 -15.78
N LYS A 143 -16.74 1.67 -15.82
CA LYS A 143 -16.86 2.99 -16.47
C LYS A 143 -16.21 4.14 -15.70
N ARG A 144 -16.38 4.21 -14.37
CA ARG A 144 -15.94 5.35 -13.54
C ARG A 144 -14.69 5.01 -12.72
N PHE A 145 -13.55 4.78 -13.36
CA PHE A 145 -12.28 4.61 -12.64
C PHE A 145 -11.95 5.75 -11.63
N PRO A 146 -12.14 7.04 -11.97
CA PRO A 146 -11.75 8.13 -11.06
C PRO A 146 -12.51 8.10 -9.73
N LEU A 147 -13.82 7.82 -9.78
CA LEU A 147 -14.64 7.69 -8.58
C LEU A 147 -14.20 6.51 -7.71
N ARG A 148 -13.77 5.42 -8.36
CA ARG A 148 -13.34 4.20 -7.67
C ARG A 148 -12.03 4.42 -6.91
N ALA A 149 -11.03 5.04 -7.54
CA ALA A 149 -9.76 5.38 -6.89
C ALA A 149 -9.94 6.27 -5.65
N ILE A 150 -10.80 7.30 -5.75
CA ILE A 150 -11.07 8.18 -4.61
C ILE A 150 -11.79 7.42 -3.49
N MET A 151 -12.85 6.67 -3.81
CA MET A 151 -13.63 5.96 -2.80
C MET A 151 -12.85 4.82 -2.15
N SER A 152 -12.04 4.09 -2.92
CA SER A 152 -11.18 3.03 -2.40
C SER A 152 -10.08 3.59 -1.51
N THR A 153 -9.52 4.75 -1.85
CA THR A 153 -8.57 5.48 -1.00
C THR A 153 -9.23 5.94 0.31
N ILE A 154 -10.41 6.57 0.26
CA ILE A 154 -11.11 7.01 1.48
C ILE A 154 -11.40 5.82 2.41
N CYS A 155 -11.90 4.70 1.86
CA CYS A 155 -12.19 3.51 2.67
C CYS A 155 -10.91 2.85 3.19
N GLY A 156 -9.87 2.73 2.36
CA GLY A 156 -8.59 2.12 2.74
C GLY A 156 -7.84 2.91 3.80
N GLU A 157 -7.64 4.21 3.56
CA GLU A 157 -6.99 5.13 4.49
C GLU A 157 -7.82 5.35 5.76
N GLY A 158 -9.15 5.31 5.64
CA GLY A 158 -10.05 5.34 6.79
C GLY A 158 -9.84 4.12 7.68
N ALA A 159 -9.78 2.92 7.10
CA ALA A 159 -9.51 1.69 7.84
C ALA A 159 -8.09 1.66 8.44
N ASP A 160 -7.09 2.13 7.68
CA ASP A 160 -5.71 2.28 8.17
C ASP A 160 -5.67 3.22 9.38
N SER A 161 -6.19 4.44 9.25
CA SER A 161 -6.17 5.44 10.33
C SER A 161 -6.93 4.94 11.57
N LEU A 162 -8.10 4.33 11.39
CA LEU A 162 -8.91 3.79 12.48
C LEU A 162 -8.22 2.68 13.27
N LEU A 163 -7.29 1.94 12.66
CA LEU A 163 -6.51 0.91 13.33
C LEU A 163 -5.17 1.47 13.85
N PHE A 164 -4.48 2.26 13.04
CA PHE A 164 -3.14 2.75 13.33
C PHE A 164 -3.11 3.62 14.59
N PHE A 165 -3.92 4.68 14.64
CA PHE A 165 -3.83 5.67 15.70
C PHE A 165 -4.17 5.09 17.08
N PRO A 166 -5.24 4.29 17.26
CA PRO A 166 -5.48 3.62 18.54
C PRO A 166 -4.37 2.64 18.90
N LEU A 167 -3.90 1.80 17.97
CA LEU A 167 -2.88 0.80 18.28
C LEU A 167 -1.54 1.45 18.65
N ALA A 168 -1.12 2.46 17.90
CA ALA A 168 0.16 3.14 18.08
C ALA A 168 0.16 4.08 19.30
N PHE A 169 -0.90 4.86 19.50
CA PHE A 169 -0.86 6.04 20.38
C PHE A 169 -1.83 6.03 21.55
N TYR A 170 -2.69 5.01 21.69
CA TYR A 170 -3.58 4.91 22.86
C TYR A 170 -2.78 4.89 24.17
N GLY A 171 -3.08 5.82 25.07
CA GLY A 171 -2.36 5.99 26.34
C GLY A 171 -1.01 6.71 26.24
N VAL A 172 -0.62 7.21 25.06
CA VAL A 172 0.58 8.05 24.86
C VAL A 172 0.18 9.48 24.52
N LEU A 173 -0.75 9.67 23.59
CA LEU A 173 -1.28 10.98 23.22
C LEU A 173 -2.64 11.26 23.89
N PRO A 174 -3.00 12.54 24.11
CA PRO A 174 -4.34 12.91 24.54
C PRO A 174 -5.38 12.42 23.54
N ASN A 175 -6.38 11.69 24.04
CA ASN A 175 -7.44 11.09 23.20
C ASN A 175 -8.24 12.13 22.39
N ASN A 176 -8.20 13.40 22.79
CA ASN A 176 -8.89 14.49 22.09
C ASN A 176 -8.18 14.91 20.79
N GLU A 177 -6.87 14.71 20.69
CA GLU A 177 -6.09 15.07 19.50
C GLU A 177 -6.15 13.98 18.41
N LEU A 178 -6.36 12.71 18.82
CA LEU A 178 -6.35 11.56 17.90
C LEU A 178 -7.37 11.69 16.74
N PRO A 179 -8.66 12.04 16.98
CA PRO A 179 -9.63 12.14 15.90
C PRO A 179 -9.30 13.24 14.89
N LEU A 180 -8.75 14.37 15.36
CA LEU A 180 -8.37 15.49 14.51
C LEU A 180 -7.16 15.13 13.65
N MET A 181 -6.18 14.42 14.21
CA MET A 181 -5.03 13.90 13.46
C MET A 181 -5.45 12.86 12.42
N MET A 182 -6.35 11.94 12.77
CA MET A 182 -6.88 10.93 11.85
C MET A 182 -7.61 11.57 10.67
N LEU A 183 -8.52 12.52 10.96
CA LEU A 183 -9.30 13.19 9.94
C LEU A 183 -8.41 14.05 9.03
N SER A 184 -7.47 14.81 9.59
CA SER A 184 -6.56 15.64 8.81
C SER A 184 -5.67 14.82 7.88
N GLN A 185 -5.15 13.67 8.34
CA GLN A 185 -4.38 12.76 7.48
C GLN A 185 -5.24 12.15 6.37
N LEU A 186 -6.45 11.68 6.69
CA LEU A 186 -7.38 11.14 5.70
C LEU A 186 -7.69 12.18 4.61
N VAL A 187 -7.99 13.41 5.01
CA VAL A 187 -8.29 14.51 4.07
C VAL A 187 -7.08 14.84 3.22
N LEU A 188 -5.90 15.01 3.82
CA LEU A 188 -4.68 15.39 3.11
C LEU A 188 -4.29 14.34 2.06
N LYS A 189 -4.34 13.05 2.43
CA LYS A 189 -4.05 11.94 1.51
C LYS A 189 -5.09 11.85 0.39
N THR A 190 -6.37 12.05 0.71
CA THR A 190 -7.44 12.07 -0.31
C THR A 190 -7.28 13.24 -1.28
N VAL A 191 -6.93 14.43 -0.79
CA VAL A 191 -6.66 15.62 -1.63
C VAL A 191 -5.48 15.35 -2.55
N TYR A 192 -4.41 14.75 -2.03
CA TYR A 192 -3.26 14.37 -2.85
C TYR A 192 -3.69 13.40 -3.96
N GLU A 193 -4.45 12.35 -3.64
CA GLU A 193 -4.96 11.40 -4.62
C GLU A 193 -5.73 12.13 -5.73
N ILE A 194 -6.64 13.05 -5.37
CA ILE A 194 -7.41 13.85 -6.34
C ILE A 194 -6.48 14.65 -7.27
N ILE A 195 -5.40 15.23 -6.74
CA ILE A 195 -4.42 16.01 -7.52
C ILE A 195 -3.67 15.12 -8.52
N VAL A 196 -3.28 13.90 -8.11
CA VAL A 196 -2.50 12.98 -8.95
C VAL A 196 -3.37 12.11 -9.86
N LEU A 197 -4.65 11.97 -9.55
CA LEU A 197 -5.63 11.17 -10.29
C LEU A 197 -5.61 11.39 -11.83
N PRO A 198 -5.46 12.62 -12.36
CA PRO A 198 -5.33 12.83 -13.81
C PRO A 198 -4.11 12.14 -14.42
N VAL A 199 -3.01 12.03 -13.68
CA VAL A 199 -1.81 11.29 -14.10
C VAL A 199 -2.09 9.79 -14.01
N THR A 200 -2.68 9.33 -12.91
CA THR A 200 -3.06 7.92 -12.70
C THR A 200 -3.97 7.40 -13.81
N ILE A 201 -5.00 8.16 -14.21
CA ILE A 201 -5.90 7.80 -15.33
C ILE A 201 -5.12 7.59 -16.63
N ARG A 202 -4.14 8.46 -16.93
CA ARG A 202 -3.32 8.34 -18.15
C ARG A 202 -2.45 7.10 -18.11
N VAL A 203 -1.86 6.78 -16.95
CA VAL A 203 -1.06 5.57 -16.76
C VAL A 203 -1.93 4.33 -16.93
N VAL A 204 -3.06 4.23 -16.23
CA VAL A 204 -3.99 3.09 -16.34
C VAL A 204 -4.42 2.86 -17.78
N ARG A 205 -4.84 3.91 -18.50
CA ARG A 205 -5.26 3.76 -19.91
C ARG A 205 -4.13 3.22 -20.79
N ARG A 206 -2.90 3.72 -20.62
CA ARG A 206 -1.75 3.24 -21.40
C ARG A 206 -1.38 1.79 -21.07
N VAL A 207 -1.37 1.43 -19.79
CA VAL A 207 -1.04 0.07 -19.35
C VAL A 207 -2.10 -0.92 -19.81
N LYS A 208 -3.40 -0.59 -19.71
CA LYS A 208 -4.49 -1.43 -20.24
C LYS A 208 -4.33 -1.69 -21.74
N THR A 209 -4.01 -0.66 -22.53
CA THR A 209 -3.80 -0.81 -23.98
C THR A 209 -2.57 -1.66 -24.30
N TYR A 210 -1.49 -1.52 -23.52
CA TYR A 210 -0.24 -2.26 -23.74
C TYR A 210 -0.36 -3.74 -23.35
N GLU A 211 -0.94 -4.02 -22.18
CA GLU A 211 -1.11 -5.38 -21.66
C GLU A 211 -2.26 -6.12 -22.36
N GLY A 212 -3.30 -5.39 -22.78
CA GLY A 212 -4.54 -5.98 -23.30
C GLY A 212 -5.35 -6.71 -22.23
N GLU A 213 -5.13 -6.41 -20.95
CA GLU A 213 -5.84 -6.99 -19.81
C GLU A 213 -6.77 -5.95 -19.16
N ASP A 214 -8.00 -6.37 -18.86
CA ASP A 214 -8.96 -5.60 -18.07
C ASP A 214 -9.81 -6.57 -17.23
N THR A 215 -9.31 -6.93 -16.05
CA THR A 215 -9.88 -8.03 -15.24
C THR A 215 -11.12 -7.57 -14.48
N TYR A 216 -12.21 -8.34 -14.55
CA TYR A 216 -13.39 -8.20 -13.70
C TYR A 216 -13.45 -9.37 -12.74
N ASP A 217 -13.55 -9.06 -11.45
CA ASP A 217 -13.48 -10.02 -10.34
C ASP A 217 -14.86 -10.68 -10.06
N ASP A 218 -15.55 -11.11 -11.11
CA ASP A 218 -16.88 -11.73 -10.97
C ASP A 218 -16.78 -13.13 -10.35
N GLY A 219 -17.51 -13.33 -9.24
CA GLY A 219 -17.61 -14.64 -8.57
C GLY A 219 -16.33 -15.11 -7.87
N ILE A 220 -15.41 -14.20 -7.54
CA ILE A 220 -14.20 -14.55 -6.78
C ILE A 220 -14.44 -14.51 -5.26
N SER A 221 -13.60 -15.24 -4.52
CA SER A 221 -13.50 -15.07 -3.07
C SER A 221 -12.55 -13.91 -2.75
N TYR A 222 -12.99 -12.98 -1.90
CA TYR A 222 -12.16 -11.91 -1.35
C TYR A 222 -11.37 -12.35 -0.10
N ASN A 223 -11.21 -13.67 0.10
CA ASN A 223 -10.37 -14.17 1.17
C ASN A 223 -8.90 -13.81 0.89
N ILE A 224 -8.33 -13.03 1.79
CA ILE A 224 -6.96 -12.52 1.76
C ILE A 224 -5.90 -13.63 1.65
N PHE A 225 -6.19 -14.83 2.19
CA PHE A 225 -5.28 -15.98 2.14
C PHE A 225 -5.53 -16.90 0.93
N ALA A 226 -6.65 -16.73 0.21
CA ALA A 226 -6.96 -17.55 -0.97
C ALA A 226 -5.99 -17.31 -2.14
N VAL A 227 -5.14 -16.29 -2.03
CA VAL A 227 -4.01 -16.01 -2.92
C VAL A 227 -3.15 -17.26 -3.19
N PHE A 228 -2.90 -18.08 -2.18
CA PHE A 228 -2.07 -19.29 -2.27
C PHE A 228 -2.83 -20.53 -2.79
N THR A 229 -4.16 -20.46 -2.92
CA THR A 229 -4.96 -21.63 -3.35
C THR A 229 -5.02 -21.73 -4.87
N ARG A 230 -4.56 -22.86 -5.43
CA ARG A 230 -4.54 -23.11 -6.89
C ARG A 230 -5.96 -23.01 -7.47
N ARG A 231 -6.09 -22.39 -8.65
CA ARG A 231 -7.33 -22.26 -9.43
C ARG A 231 -8.03 -23.62 -9.52
N LYS A 232 -9.16 -23.83 -8.83
CA LYS A 232 -10.13 -24.83 -9.32
C LYS A 232 -10.64 -24.28 -10.63
N GLY A 233 -10.33 -24.97 -11.74
CA GLY A 233 -10.73 -24.52 -13.08
C GLY A 233 -12.23 -24.25 -13.11
N ASN A 234 -12.62 -23.07 -13.59
CA ASN A 234 -14.03 -22.76 -13.81
C ASN A 234 -14.51 -23.55 -15.05
N PRO A 235 -15.52 -24.44 -14.95
CA PRO A 235 -16.00 -25.23 -16.09
C PRO A 235 -16.71 -24.42 -17.19
N HIS A 236 -16.95 -23.12 -17.00
CA HIS A 236 -17.84 -22.33 -17.87
C HIS A 236 -17.15 -21.33 -18.81
N ARG A 237 -15.98 -21.67 -19.37
CA ARG A 237 -15.51 -21.03 -20.61
C ARG A 237 -15.69 -22.00 -21.79
N LYS A 238 -16.86 -21.91 -22.43
CA LYS A 238 -17.04 -22.22 -23.85
C LYS A 238 -17.46 -20.93 -24.54
#